data_AF-A0A7S4P534-F1
#
_entry.id   AF-A0A7S4P534-F1
#
_cell.length_a   1.000
_cell.length_b   1.000
_cell.length_c   1.000
_cell.angle_alpha   90.00
_cell.angle_beta   90.00
_cell.angle_gamma   90.00
#
_symmetry.space_group_name_H-M   'P 1'
#
loop_
_entity.id
_entity.type
_entity.pdbx_description
1 polymer ?
#
loop_
_entity_poly.entity_id
_entity_poly.type
_entity_poly.pdbx_seq_one_letter_code
_entity_poly.pdbx_strand_id
1 'polypeptide(L)'
;LNEAGKEKHTSSQTFKVPLDFQGAPLRVPLYPAQKDALLSSLLNRITLIVGPPGTGKTTVTLQILLLLHRNYCKNHANSKNKDHKKKQKLLMVTHSNLALDSILNGLIAAEIADNFPPPPPPPPPPPP
;
A
#
# COMPACT_ATOMS: atom_id res chain seq x y z
N LEU A 1 -38.24 -1.47 31.79
CA LEU A 1 -36.93 -1.33 32.47
C LEU A 1 -36.07 -2.52 32.08
N ASN A 2 -35.16 -2.54 31.10
CA ASN A 2 -34.75 -1.72 29.96
C ASN A 2 -34.00 -2.73 29.05
N GLU A 3 -34.37 -2.85 27.77
CA GLU A 3 -33.56 -2.44 26.60
C GLU A 3 -32.16 -3.08 26.52
N ALA A 4 -31.95 -4.06 25.62
CA ALA A 4 -31.58 -3.89 24.20
C ALA A 4 -30.07 -3.78 24.01
N GLY A 5 -29.51 -4.74 23.27
CA GLY A 5 -28.09 -4.78 22.90
C GLY A 5 -27.71 -5.98 22.05
N LYS A 6 -28.56 -6.32 21.09
CA LYS A 6 -28.33 -7.37 20.08
C LYS A 6 -27.75 -6.70 18.83
N GLU A 7 -26.44 -6.63 18.71
CA GLU A 7 -25.77 -6.27 17.44
C GLU A 7 -24.41 -6.94 17.32
N LYS A 8 -23.92 -7.38 16.16
CA LYS A 8 -24.48 -7.99 14.94
C LYS A 8 -23.30 -8.81 14.38
N HIS A 9 -23.64 -9.88 13.68
CA HIS A 9 -22.73 -10.61 12.79
C HIS A 9 -21.78 -9.67 12.04
N THR A 10 -20.50 -9.62 12.41
CA THR A 10 -19.47 -9.27 11.44
C THR A 10 -19.03 -10.58 10.83
N SER A 11 -19.77 -10.97 9.79
CA SER A 11 -19.35 -12.01 8.86
C SER A 11 -17.99 -11.56 8.32
N SER A 12 -16.92 -12.12 8.86
CA SER A 12 -15.57 -12.00 8.30
C SER A 12 -15.61 -12.70 6.95
N GLN A 13 -16.10 -12.00 5.92
CA GLN A 13 -15.88 -12.41 4.55
C GLN A 13 -14.37 -12.34 4.34
N THR A 14 -13.73 -13.49 4.49
CA THR A 14 -12.32 -13.68 4.21
C THR A 14 -12.16 -13.55 2.71
N PHE A 15 -12.03 -12.32 2.21
CA PHE A 15 -11.62 -12.10 0.84
C PHE A 15 -10.17 -12.56 0.75
N LYS A 16 -9.96 -13.77 0.24
CA LYS A 16 -8.62 -14.28 -0.09
C LYS A 16 -8.08 -13.45 -1.25
N VAL A 17 -7.56 -12.26 -0.95
CA VAL A 17 -6.66 -11.56 -1.86
C VAL A 17 -5.33 -12.32 -1.76
N PRO A 18 -4.80 -12.89 -2.86
CA PRO A 18 -3.37 -13.21 -2.90
C PRO A 18 -2.63 -11.87 -2.94
N LEU A 19 -2.48 -11.22 -1.78
CA LEU A 19 -1.64 -10.04 -1.64
C LEU A 19 -0.21 -10.52 -1.73
N ASP A 20 0.42 -10.22 -2.86
CA ASP A 20 1.84 -10.45 -3.02
C ASP A 20 2.60 -9.42 -2.17
N PHE A 21 2.80 -9.75 -0.89
CA PHE A 21 3.70 -9.02 0.01
C PHE A 21 5.18 -9.32 -0.32
N GLN A 22 5.46 -10.22 -1.27
CA GLN A 22 6.72 -10.94 -1.38
C GLN A 22 7.84 -10.19 -2.13
N GLY A 23 7.72 -8.91 -2.45
CA GLY A 23 8.70 -8.27 -3.34
C GLY A 23 8.98 -6.79 -3.17
N ALA A 24 8.43 -6.11 -2.16
CA ALA A 24 8.78 -4.73 -1.88
C ALA A 24 9.15 -4.59 -0.40
N PRO A 25 10.40 -4.31 -0.04
CA PRO A 25 10.67 -3.89 1.32
C PRO A 25 9.82 -2.63 1.57
N LEU A 26 8.99 -2.67 2.62
CA LEU A 26 8.42 -1.44 3.17
C LEU A 26 9.61 -0.52 3.45
N ARG A 27 9.80 0.50 2.61
CA ARG A 27 11.01 1.33 2.65
C ARG A 27 11.18 2.06 3.98
N VAL A 28 10.09 2.19 4.73
CA VAL A 28 10.07 2.75 6.06
C VAL A 28 9.36 1.77 6.98
N PRO A 29 9.95 1.40 8.13
CA PRO A 29 9.25 0.64 9.16
C PRO A 29 7.97 1.37 9.56
N LEU A 30 6.82 0.69 9.39
CA LEU A 30 5.52 1.25 9.75
C LEU A 30 5.22 1.01 11.22
N TYR A 31 4.69 2.04 11.87
CA TYR A 31 4.12 1.91 13.21
C TYR A 31 2.86 1.01 13.19
N PRO A 32 2.44 0.42 14.32
CA PRO A 32 1.26 -0.46 14.37
C PRO A 32 0.01 0.14 13.73
N ALA A 33 -0.37 1.36 14.10
CA ALA A 33 -1.54 2.06 13.53
C ALA A 33 -1.42 2.30 12.01
N GLN A 34 -0.19 2.47 11.50
CA GLN A 34 0.06 2.63 10.07
C GLN A 34 -0.06 1.29 9.31
N LYS A 35 0.34 0.18 9.94
CA LYS A 35 0.13 -1.18 9.41
C LYS A 35 -1.36 -1.50 9.35
N ASP A 36 -2.12 -1.14 10.38
CA ASP A 36 -3.58 -1.34 10.41
C ASP A 36 -4.26 -0.52 9.31
N ALA A 37 -3.84 0.74 9.12
CA ALA A 37 -4.32 1.57 8.02
C ALA A 37 -4.00 0.97 6.63
N LEU A 38 -2.80 0.42 6.45
CA LEU A 38 -2.38 -0.27 5.23
C LEU A 38 -3.24 -1.51 4.96
N LEU A 39 -3.39 -2.39 5.96
CA LEU A 39 -4.19 -3.62 5.85
C LEU A 39 -5.67 -3.29 5.59
N SER A 40 -6.24 -2.34 6.32
CA SER A 40 -7.61 -1.87 6.12
C SER A 40 -7.82 -1.39 4.69
N SER A 41 -6.86 -0.64 4.13
CA SER A 41 -6.94 -0.12 2.75
C SER A 41 -6.90 -1.20 1.68
N LEU A 42 -6.32 -2.38 1.96
CA LEU A 42 -6.24 -3.49 1.03
C LEU A 42 -7.44 -4.45 1.14
N LEU A 43 -8.01 -4.56 2.33
CA LEU A 43 -9.04 -5.56 2.65
C LEU A 43 -10.45 -4.97 2.60
N ASN A 44 -10.61 -3.67 2.87
CA ASN A 44 -11.90 -3.02 2.95
C ASN A 44 -12.20 -2.20 1.68
N ARG A 45 -13.49 -2.08 1.34
CA ARG A 45 -13.94 -1.26 0.19
C ARG A 45 -13.73 0.24 0.42
N ILE A 46 -13.84 0.68 1.67
CA ILE A 46 -13.68 2.06 2.09
C ILE A 46 -12.82 2.05 3.35
N THR A 47 -11.79 2.88 3.36
CA THR A 47 -10.91 3.07 4.52
C THR A 47 -10.73 4.56 4.74
N LEU A 48 -10.95 5.01 5.97
CA LEU A 48 -10.70 6.38 6.39
C LEU A 48 -9.48 6.39 7.32
N ILE A 49 -8.44 7.12 6.90
CA ILE A 49 -7.20 7.27 7.68
C ILE A 49 -7.16 8.69 8.24
N VAL A 50 -7.17 8.81 9.57
CA VAL A 50 -7.12 10.09 10.28
C VAL A 50 -5.88 10.13 11.17
N GLY A 51 -5.23 11.28 11.25
CA GLY A 51 -4.12 11.49 12.17
C GLY A 51 -3.67 12.95 12.25
N PRO A 52 -3.08 13.38 13.38
CA PRO A 52 -2.47 14.71 13.54
C PRO A 52 -1.46 15.06 12.43
N PRO A 53 -1.11 16.35 12.22
CA PRO A 53 0.00 16.72 11.33
C PRO A 53 1.30 16.00 11.74
N GLY A 54 2.12 15.61 10.77
CA GLY A 54 3.40 14.91 11.02
C GLY A 54 3.31 13.39 11.27
N THR A 55 2.13 12.78 11.34
CA THR A 55 1.96 11.32 11.61
C THR A 55 2.25 10.38 10.43
N GLY A 56 2.90 10.89 9.37
CA GLY A 56 3.30 10.07 8.23
C GLY A 56 2.14 9.59 7.34
N LYS A 57 1.00 10.30 7.31
CA LYS A 57 -0.14 9.98 6.41
C LYS A 57 0.31 9.82 4.96
N THR A 58 1.15 10.72 4.46
CA THR A 58 1.73 10.64 3.11
C THR A 58 2.53 9.36 2.91
N THR A 59 3.35 8.97 3.90
CA THR A 59 4.13 7.73 3.87
C THR A 59 3.22 6.51 3.80
N VAL A 60 2.13 6.47 4.57
CA VAL A 60 1.15 5.37 4.52
C VAL A 60 0.44 5.34 3.17
N THR A 61 -0.01 6.49 2.65
CA THR A 61 -0.65 6.60 1.33
C THR A 61 0.26 6.07 0.22
N LEU A 62 1.55 6.38 0.27
CA LEU A 62 2.55 5.85 -0.66
C LEU A 62 2.60 4.32 -0.63
N GLN A 63 2.65 3.72 0.55
CA GLN A 63 2.67 2.25 0.69
C GLN A 63 1.38 1.61 0.16
N ILE A 64 0.22 2.20 0.46
CA ILE A 64 -1.07 1.74 -0.07
C ILE A 64 -1.06 1.80 -1.60
N LEU A 65 -0.65 2.93 -2.17
CA LEU A 65 -0.62 3.16 -3.61
C LEU A 65 0.31 2.18 -4.32
N LEU A 66 1.49 1.92 -3.77
CA LEU A 66 2.44 0.93 -4.29
C LEU A 66 1.86 -0.48 -4.28
N LEU A 67 1.25 -0.91 -3.16
CA LEU A 67 0.65 -2.23 -3.05
C LEU A 67 -0.57 -2.40 -3.96
N LEU A 68 -1.44 -1.40 -4.05
CA LEU A 68 -2.58 -1.41 -4.96
C LEU A 68 -2.11 -1.48 -6.43
N HIS A 69 -1.12 -0.68 -6.79
CA HIS A 69 -0.57 -0.68 -8.15
C HIS A 69 0.04 -2.04 -8.53
N ARG A 70 0.80 -2.66 -7.62
CA ARG A 70 1.39 -3.99 -7.87
C ARG A 70 0.32 -5.08 -8.00
N ASN A 71 -0.60 -5.16 -7.05
CA ASN A 71 -1.59 -6.23 -6.99
C ASN A 71 -2.66 -6.12 -8.09
N TYR A 72 -3.09 -4.90 -8.43
CA TYR A 72 -4.23 -4.69 -9.33
C TYR A 72 -3.84 -4.21 -10.74
N CYS A 73 -2.75 -3.45 -10.90
CA CYS A 73 -2.35 -2.91 -12.20
C CYS A 73 -1.28 -3.75 -12.92
N LYS A 74 -0.23 -4.21 -12.22
CA LYS A 74 0.89 -4.99 -12.83
C LYS A 74 0.51 -6.46 -13.09
N ASN A 75 -0.14 -7.14 -12.14
CA ASN A 75 -0.48 -8.57 -12.27
C ASN A 75 -1.49 -8.90 -13.38
N HIS A 76 -2.21 -7.90 -13.89
CA HIS A 76 -3.13 -8.05 -15.02
C HIS A 76 -2.46 -7.93 -16.40
N ALA A 77 -1.21 -7.44 -16.48
CA ALA A 77 -0.52 -7.23 -17.76
C ALA A 77 0.06 -8.51 -18.38
N ASN A 78 0.33 -9.55 -17.57
CA ASN A 78 0.95 -10.81 -18.03
C ASN A 78 -0.07 -11.96 -18.28
N SER A 79 -1.37 -11.70 -18.16
CA SER A 79 -2.40 -12.73 -18.38
C SER A 79 -2.67 -12.91 -19.89
N LYS A 80 -2.12 -13.98 -20.48
CA LYS A 80 -2.25 -14.33 -21.92
C LYS A 80 -3.67 -14.76 -22.36
N ASN A 81 -4.62 -14.92 -21.44
CA ASN A 81 -6.03 -15.15 -21.80
C ASN A 81 -6.73 -13.83 -22.10
N LYS A 82 -7.11 -13.67 -23.37
CA LYS A 82 -7.60 -12.45 -24.04
C LYS A 82 -9.09 -12.20 -23.85
N ASP A 83 -9.74 -12.91 -22.93
CA ASP A 83 -11.17 -12.82 -22.70
C ASP A 83 -11.45 -11.91 -21.49
N HIS A 84 -11.67 -10.62 -21.78
CA HIS A 84 -12.30 -9.63 -20.88
C HIS A 84 -11.61 -9.29 -19.53
N LYS A 85 -10.30 -9.48 -19.35
CA LYS A 85 -9.61 -8.99 -18.14
C LYS A 85 -9.41 -7.46 -18.18
N LYS A 86 -10.39 -6.71 -17.65
CA LYS A 86 -10.39 -5.24 -17.51
C LYS A 86 -9.12 -4.76 -16.78
N LYS A 87 -8.28 -3.97 -17.45
CA LYS A 87 -7.12 -3.31 -16.85
C LYS A 87 -7.61 -2.34 -15.77
N GLN A 88 -7.29 -2.63 -14.51
CA GLN A 88 -7.63 -1.74 -13.40
C GLN A 88 -6.70 -0.52 -13.42
N LYS A 89 -7.27 0.65 -13.10
CA LYS A 89 -6.57 1.93 -13.02
C LYS A 89 -6.82 2.53 -11.64
N LEU A 90 -5.84 3.25 -11.12
CA LEU A 90 -5.91 3.92 -9.83
C LEU A 90 -6.06 5.43 -10.05
N LEU A 91 -7.11 6.00 -9.46
CA LEU A 91 -7.35 7.44 -9.47
C LEU A 91 -6.99 8.01 -8.11
N MET A 92 -6.15 9.03 -8.11
CA MET A 92 -5.77 9.78 -6.91
C MET A 92 -6.27 11.22 -7.05
N VAL A 93 -6.88 11.73 -5.99
CA VAL A 93 -7.38 13.11 -5.93
C VAL A 93 -6.80 13.78 -4.70
N THR A 94 -6.24 14.97 -4.89
CA THR A 94 -5.70 15.82 -3.82
C THR A 94 -6.29 17.21 -3.91
N HIS A 95 -6.28 17.93 -2.79
CA HIS A 95 -6.73 19.33 -2.75
C HIS A 95 -5.68 20.31 -3.28
N SER A 96 -4.39 19.92 -3.33
CA SER A 96 -3.30 20.79 -3.78
C SER A 96 -2.29 20.05 -4.63
N ASN A 97 -1.61 20.82 -5.49
CA ASN A 97 -0.49 20.34 -6.30
C ASN A 97 0.69 19.94 -5.42
N LEU A 98 0.96 20.69 -4.34
CA LEU A 98 2.02 20.34 -3.39
C LEU A 98 1.86 18.93 -2.81
N ALA A 99 0.62 18.54 -2.47
CA ALA A 99 0.34 17.20 -1.98
C ALA A 99 0.50 16.14 -3.08
N LEU A 100 0.11 16.48 -4.32
CA LEU A 100 0.30 15.62 -5.48
C LEU A 100 1.79 15.37 -5.73
N ASP A 101 2.60 16.43 -5.79
CA ASP A 101 4.04 16.38 -6.06
C ASP A 101 4.77 15.54 -5.00
N SER A 102 4.43 15.73 -3.71
CA SER A 102 5.01 14.95 -2.62
C SER A 102 4.79 13.44 -2.80
N ILE A 103 3.59 13.04 -3.23
CA ILE A 103 3.25 11.65 -3.44
C ILE A 103 3.87 11.13 -4.75
N LEU A 104 3.81 11.89 -5.84
CA LEU A 104 4.41 11.48 -7.13
C LEU A 104 5.92 11.30 -7.01
N ASN A 105 6.62 12.23 -6.36
CA ASN A 105 8.05 12.11 -6.12
C ASN A 105 8.38 10.88 -5.26
N GLY A 106 7.55 10.59 -4.25
CA GLY A 106 7.68 9.37 -3.45
C GLY A 106 7.50 8.08 -4.27
N LEU A 107 6.55 8.06 -5.21
CA LEU A 107 6.34 6.92 -6.10
C LEU A 107 7.47 6.75 -7.13
N ILE A 108 7.96 7.85 -7.71
CA ILE A 108 9.06 7.80 -8.68
C ILE A 108 10.33 7.29 -7.98
N ALA A 109 10.64 7.81 -6.79
CA ALA A 109 11.74 7.31 -5.99
C ALA A 109 11.56 5.81 -5.65
N ALA A 110 10.32 5.38 -5.39
CA ALA A 110 9.95 3.98 -5.21
C ALA A 110 10.26 3.15 -6.48
N GLU A 111 9.77 3.53 -7.64
CA GLU A 111 10.01 2.75 -8.86
C GLU A 111 11.49 2.73 -9.24
N ILE A 112 12.24 3.83 -9.07
CA ILE A 112 13.69 3.87 -9.39
C ILE A 112 14.47 2.88 -8.54
N ALA A 113 14.31 2.88 -7.22
CA ALA A 113 15.11 1.98 -6.37
C ALA A 113 14.66 0.51 -6.46
N ASP A 114 13.46 0.23 -6.98
CA ASP A 114 13.05 -1.15 -7.31
C ASP A 114 13.73 -1.64 -8.60
N ASN A 115 14.01 -0.73 -9.56
CA ASN A 115 14.71 -1.04 -10.81
C ASN A 115 16.24 -0.96 -10.71
N PHE A 116 16.76 -0.17 -9.76
CA PHE A 116 18.18 0.02 -9.52
C PHE A 116 18.49 -0.13 -8.01
N PRO A 117 18.64 -1.38 -7.52
CA PRO A 117 18.97 -1.59 -6.11
C PRO A 117 20.36 -1.01 -5.81
N PRO A 118 20.59 -0.49 -4.58
CA PRO A 118 21.90 0.00 -4.19
C PRO A 118 22.95 -1.12 -4.32
N PRO A 119 24.19 -0.78 -4.68
CA PRO A 119 25.27 -1.76 -4.72
C PRO A 119 25.40 -2.44 -3.35
N PRO A 120 25.78 -3.73 -3.30
CA PRO A 120 25.99 -4.41 -2.03
C PRO A 120 27.00 -3.62 -1.19
N PRO A 121 26.82 -3.57 0.14
CA PRO A 121 27.78 -2.91 1.00
C PRO A 121 29.17 -3.52 0.77
N PRO A 122 30.25 -2.72 0.83
CA PRO A 122 31.59 -3.26 0.75
C PRO A 122 31.78 -4.32 1.84
N PRO A 123 32.52 -5.41 1.56
CA PRO A 123 32.80 -6.41 2.56
C PRO A 123 33.43 -5.74 3.80
N PRO A 124 33.10 -6.22 5.02
CA PRO A 124 33.70 -5.68 6.22
C PRO A 124 35.24 -5.78 6.12
N PRO A 125 35.98 -4.80 6.65
CA PRO A 125 37.43 -4.88 6.68
C PRO A 125 37.85 -6.18 7.40
N PRO A 126 38.95 -6.83 6.97
CA PRO A 126 39.44 -8.01 7.65
C PRO A 126 39.72 -7.67 9.12
N PRO A 127 39.47 -8.59 10.06
CA PRO A 127 39.79 -8.39 11.47
C PRO A 127 41.31 -8.16 11.64
N PRO A 128 41.73 -7.42 12.69
CA PRO A 128 43.13 -7.10 12.96
C PRO A 128 43.99 -8.33 13.22
#